data_AF-A0A8S3SQ21-F1
#
_entry.id   AF-A0A8S3SQ21-F1
#
_cell.length_a   1.000
_cell.length_b   1.000
_cell.length_c   1.000
_cell.angle_alpha   90.00
_cell.angle_beta   90.00
_cell.angle_gamma   90.00
#
_symmetry.space_group_name_H-M   'P 1'
#
loop_
_entity.id
_entity.type
_entity.pdbx_description
1 polymer ?
#
loop_
_entity_poly.entity_id
_entity_poly.type
_entity_poly.pdbx_seq_one_letter_code
_entity_poly.pdbx_strand_id
1 'polypeptide(L)'
;MFPSDVVMGWVKNGNVHFADYHTTEHSAPVKDRTQDYTLLNGEENDFGTVLKFVRKLDTCDENDYKISDDTIRIIFAHSEDDPNDENDLRWHGTEGRGVKFMYLLNAVTKPDLSGNIITRDMTQTNYHVPPQVTTYRCKAFTLSDLGKKHHMIKFESHIQRGMEPYVHHILVYKCPPLSKEWINKDYFCYLNGREVAPCGSVFFGWEYGGQDFYFPDNVGMPIGEPDDDATYIMEVHYNNPELRSDLVDNSGMRITFTPDLRKYDAGLLTTGVQIGPTHMIPPHETDFVNTGFCQAECLEQGLKDMPGQQVKVFAAWQHSHLLAYAMTTKHLRNGKEIEPFADDQAYDFNYQQIRLLRKEVPLKMGGEATTDEMCISFIFYYPRMPLDGCLADPIFDTIPEIKDMKPPEQVKFLQGYNWKDRHARLLFRNNMEKTKYRSSCYARNPSFVSLVI
;
A
#
# COMPACT_ATOMS: atom_id res chain seq x y z
N MET A 1 -14.34 5.57 20.69
CA MET A 1 -12.91 5.36 20.39
C MET A 1 -12.19 6.57 20.95
N PHE A 2 -11.02 6.39 21.55
CA PHE A 2 -10.28 7.45 22.24
C PHE A 2 -8.78 7.11 22.30
N PRO A 3 -7.89 8.10 22.50
CA PRO A 3 -8.17 9.54 22.37
C PRO A 3 -8.57 9.89 20.93
N SER A 4 -9.42 10.90 20.74
CA SER A 4 -9.82 11.37 19.41
C SER A 4 -10.28 12.82 19.44
N ASP A 5 -9.85 13.58 18.44
CA ASP A 5 -10.32 14.90 18.01
C ASP A 5 -11.63 14.70 17.21
N VAL A 6 -12.70 15.45 17.54
CA VAL A 6 -14.07 15.20 17.08
C VAL A 6 -14.85 16.50 16.86
N VAL A 7 -14.97 16.93 15.61
CA VAL A 7 -16.00 17.90 15.21
C VAL A 7 -17.41 17.26 15.22
N MET A 8 -18.42 17.97 15.73
CA MET A 8 -19.81 17.50 15.75
C MET A 8 -20.80 18.60 15.37
N GLY A 9 -21.89 18.22 14.70
CA GLY A 9 -23.01 19.11 14.42
C GLY A 9 -24.24 18.41 13.85
N TRP A 10 -25.36 19.14 13.83
CA TRP A 10 -26.67 18.73 13.30
C TRP A 10 -27.48 19.98 12.88
N VAL A 11 -28.60 19.83 12.17
CA VAL A 11 -29.39 20.97 11.65
C VAL A 11 -30.85 20.89 12.09
N LYS A 12 -31.19 21.58 13.18
CA LYS A 12 -32.52 21.49 13.81
C LYS A 12 -33.41 22.68 13.47
N ASN A 13 -34.55 22.43 12.83
CA ASN A 13 -35.48 23.47 12.36
C ASN A 13 -34.79 24.57 11.51
N GLY A 14 -33.79 24.20 10.69
CA GLY A 14 -33.00 25.13 9.89
C GLY A 14 -31.91 25.90 10.65
N ASN A 15 -31.65 25.59 11.92
CA ASN A 15 -30.55 26.15 12.71
C ASN A 15 -29.40 25.14 12.75
N VAL A 16 -28.19 25.56 12.36
CA VAL A 16 -27.01 24.70 12.43
C VAL A 16 -26.44 24.71 13.85
N HIS A 17 -26.35 23.53 14.44
CA HIS A 17 -25.59 23.27 15.66
C HIS A 17 -24.21 22.73 15.25
N PHE A 18 -23.14 23.31 15.79
CA PHE A 18 -21.77 22.95 15.43
C PHE A 18 -20.82 23.32 16.58
N ALA A 19 -20.05 22.34 17.08
CA ALA A 19 -19.11 22.52 18.18
C ALA A 19 -17.92 21.57 18.10
N ASP A 20 -16.85 21.96 18.78
CA ASP A 20 -15.60 21.21 18.92
C ASP A 20 -15.67 20.25 20.12
N TYR A 21 -15.12 19.04 19.98
CA TYR A 21 -15.11 18.02 21.03
C TYR A 21 -13.87 17.13 20.93
N HIS A 22 -13.53 16.49 22.05
CA HIS A 22 -12.58 15.38 22.08
C HIS A 22 -13.15 14.18 22.85
N THR A 23 -12.54 13.01 22.69
CA THR A 23 -12.80 11.82 23.51
C THR A 23 -11.59 11.46 24.36
N THR A 24 -11.82 11.21 25.66
CA THR A 24 -10.79 10.73 26.60
C THR A 24 -11.02 9.29 27.06
N GLU A 25 -12.23 8.75 26.87
CA GLU A 25 -12.62 7.40 27.30
C GLU A 25 -13.75 6.81 26.43
N HIS A 26 -14.35 5.69 26.85
CA HIS A 26 -15.50 5.06 26.17
C HIS A 26 -16.85 5.73 26.55
N SER A 27 -16.91 7.06 26.50
CA SER A 27 -18.05 7.91 26.83
C SER A 27 -18.63 8.62 25.59
N ALA A 28 -19.60 9.51 25.82
CA ALA A 28 -19.86 10.62 24.90
C ALA A 28 -18.64 11.56 24.83
N PRO A 29 -18.41 12.27 23.71
CA PRO A 29 -17.35 13.28 23.61
C PRO A 29 -17.54 14.43 24.60
N VAL A 30 -16.43 15.01 25.07
CA VAL A 30 -16.38 16.20 25.91
C VAL A 30 -16.14 17.40 25.02
N LYS A 31 -16.95 18.46 25.18
CA LYS A 31 -16.82 19.70 24.41
C LYS A 31 -15.50 20.39 24.72
N ASP A 32 -14.77 20.81 23.68
CA ASP A 32 -13.46 21.43 23.89
C ASP A 32 -13.56 22.87 24.42
N ARG A 33 -12.42 23.38 24.89
CA ARG A 33 -12.21 24.73 25.41
C ARG A 33 -11.92 25.73 24.29
N THR A 34 -11.41 25.25 23.17
CA THR A 34 -11.22 25.99 21.92
C THR A 34 -12.39 25.73 20.95
N GLN A 35 -12.26 26.28 19.74
CA GLN A 35 -13.11 25.96 18.58
C GLN A 35 -12.21 26.20 17.37
N ASP A 36 -11.46 25.15 16.99
CA ASP A 36 -10.48 25.19 15.91
C ASP A 36 -11.07 24.71 14.58
N TYR A 37 -12.24 24.06 14.61
CA TYR A 37 -13.10 23.89 13.44
C TYR A 37 -13.93 25.16 13.16
N THR A 38 -13.80 25.71 11.96
CA THR A 38 -14.62 26.82 11.47
C THR A 38 -15.68 26.31 10.51
N LEU A 39 -16.95 26.41 10.91
CA LEU A 39 -18.10 26.14 10.03
C LEU A 39 -18.14 27.13 8.85
N LEU A 40 -18.34 26.61 7.64
CA LEU A 40 -18.52 27.38 6.40
C LEU A 40 -19.94 27.29 5.83
N ASN A 41 -20.60 26.12 5.97
CA ASN A 41 -22.01 25.91 5.63
C ASN A 41 -22.57 24.75 6.46
N GLY A 42 -23.85 24.82 6.82
CA GLY A 42 -24.59 23.68 7.35
C GLY A 42 -26.02 23.72 6.81
N GLU A 43 -26.49 22.60 6.31
CA GLU A 43 -27.82 22.43 5.75
C GLU A 43 -28.35 21.03 6.01
N GLU A 44 -29.66 20.85 5.89
CA GLU A 44 -30.29 19.53 5.81
C GLU A 44 -30.99 19.41 4.45
N ASN A 45 -30.79 18.27 3.78
CA ASN A 45 -31.36 17.97 2.47
C ASN A 45 -31.69 16.46 2.36
N ASP A 46 -32.04 15.98 1.17
CA ASP A 46 -32.45 14.58 0.94
C ASP A 46 -31.37 13.52 1.30
N PHE A 47 -30.13 13.94 1.56
CA PHE A 47 -29.03 13.08 2.04
C PHE A 47 -28.78 13.19 3.56
N GLY A 48 -29.60 13.97 4.29
CA GLY A 48 -29.44 14.28 5.72
C GLY A 48 -28.73 15.61 5.97
N THR A 49 -28.17 15.76 7.18
CA THR A 49 -27.32 16.91 7.54
C THR A 49 -26.02 16.91 6.74
N VAL A 50 -25.72 18.02 6.06
CA VAL A 50 -24.46 18.28 5.35
C VAL A 50 -23.74 19.46 5.99
N LEU A 51 -22.59 19.18 6.61
CA LEU A 51 -21.70 20.18 7.22
C LEU A 51 -20.45 20.38 6.37
N LYS A 52 -20.09 21.64 6.13
CA LYS A 52 -18.84 22.04 5.48
C LYS A 52 -18.07 22.94 6.42
N PHE A 53 -16.84 22.57 6.73
CA PHE A 53 -15.98 23.28 7.69
C PHE A 53 -14.52 23.28 7.21
N VAL A 54 -13.66 24.02 7.91
CA VAL A 54 -12.20 23.99 7.79
C VAL A 54 -11.54 24.01 9.16
N ARG A 55 -10.41 23.32 9.32
CA ARG A 55 -9.54 23.35 10.51
C ARG A 55 -8.09 23.52 10.04
N LYS A 56 -7.20 24.02 10.91
CA LYS A 56 -5.76 24.10 10.62
C LYS A 56 -5.15 22.69 10.61
N LEU A 57 -4.03 22.48 9.92
CA LEU A 57 -3.30 21.20 9.99
C LEU A 57 -2.63 20.99 11.35
N ASP A 58 -2.21 22.10 11.96
CA ASP A 58 -1.71 22.19 13.32
C ASP A 58 -2.41 23.39 13.98
N THR A 59 -3.13 23.11 15.06
CA THR A 59 -3.93 24.09 15.82
C THR A 59 -3.20 24.58 17.07
N CYS A 60 -2.24 23.79 17.54
CA CYS A 60 -1.49 23.94 18.78
C CYS A 60 -2.31 23.79 20.08
N ASP A 61 -3.48 23.14 20.05
CA ASP A 61 -4.10 22.57 21.25
C ASP A 61 -3.52 21.17 21.54
N GLU A 62 -3.63 20.69 22.79
CA GLU A 62 -3.11 19.39 23.25
C GLU A 62 -4.14 18.25 23.12
N ASN A 63 -5.44 18.57 22.98
CA ASN A 63 -6.51 17.58 22.73
C ASN A 63 -6.61 17.17 21.24
N ASP A 64 -6.07 18.02 20.36
CA ASP A 64 -6.28 18.01 18.92
C ASP A 64 -5.39 17.02 18.16
N TYR A 65 -5.90 16.43 17.07
CA TYR A 65 -5.11 15.58 16.19
C TYR A 65 -4.40 16.43 15.15
N LYS A 66 -3.06 16.47 15.23
CA LYS A 66 -2.21 17.15 14.25
C LYS A 66 -2.22 16.39 12.91
N ILE A 67 -2.75 17.05 11.87
CA ILE A 67 -2.87 16.49 10.51
C ILE A 67 -1.52 16.57 9.81
N SER A 68 -0.91 15.40 9.60
CA SER A 68 0.35 15.20 8.88
C SER A 68 0.13 14.56 7.49
N ASP A 69 1.22 14.11 6.87
CA ASP A 69 1.20 13.27 5.67
C ASP A 69 1.13 11.75 5.99
N ASP A 70 0.92 11.37 7.27
CA ASP A 70 0.78 9.98 7.72
C ASP A 70 -0.62 9.40 7.41
N THR A 71 -0.83 8.10 7.65
CA THR A 71 -2.16 7.47 7.54
C THR A 71 -3.09 7.99 8.65
N ILE A 72 -4.16 8.70 8.27
CA ILE A 72 -5.12 9.26 9.23
C ILE A 72 -6.34 8.35 9.35
N ARG A 73 -6.58 7.86 10.56
CA ARG A 73 -7.74 7.06 10.93
C ARG A 73 -8.93 7.97 11.27
N ILE A 74 -9.75 8.31 10.27
CA ILE A 74 -11.01 9.02 10.49
C ILE A 74 -12.01 8.07 11.16
N ILE A 75 -12.58 8.50 12.27
CA ILE A 75 -13.77 7.87 12.87
C ILE A 75 -15.01 8.67 12.48
N PHE A 76 -16.15 8.02 12.33
CA PHE A 76 -17.43 8.70 12.07
C PHE A 76 -18.57 8.03 12.81
N ALA A 77 -19.61 8.83 13.09
CA ALA A 77 -20.88 8.40 13.64
C ALA A 77 -22.01 9.29 13.09
N HIS A 78 -23.21 8.75 12.98
CA HIS A 78 -24.42 9.47 12.59
C HIS A 78 -25.66 8.92 13.29
N SER A 79 -26.76 9.65 13.21
CA SER A 79 -28.05 9.34 13.82
C SER A 79 -29.16 9.69 12.82
N GLU A 80 -30.29 8.99 12.87
CA GLU A 80 -31.53 9.42 12.23
C GLU A 80 -32.33 10.38 13.14
N ASP A 81 -32.10 10.31 14.45
CA ASP A 81 -32.66 11.20 15.47
C ASP A 81 -31.76 12.43 15.69
N ASP A 82 -32.39 13.60 15.64
CA ASP A 82 -31.79 14.92 15.84
C ASP A 82 -31.65 15.26 17.34
N PRO A 83 -30.45 15.50 17.90
CA PRO A 83 -30.25 15.84 19.32
C PRO A 83 -31.08 17.05 19.76
N ASN A 84 -31.57 17.07 21.00
CA ASN A 84 -32.30 18.23 21.52
C ASN A 84 -31.38 19.38 21.91
N ASP A 85 -30.25 19.06 22.51
CA ASP A 85 -29.13 19.97 22.80
C ASP A 85 -27.85 19.14 23.01
N GLU A 86 -26.74 19.80 23.37
CA GLU A 86 -25.42 19.20 23.56
C GLU A 86 -25.35 18.10 24.65
N ASN A 87 -26.42 17.90 25.44
CA ASN A 87 -26.51 16.86 26.47
C ASN A 87 -27.34 15.63 26.04
N ASP A 88 -28.07 15.68 24.91
CA ASP A 88 -28.86 14.55 24.37
C ASP A 88 -28.09 13.79 23.27
N LEU A 89 -26.79 13.58 23.49
CA LEU A 89 -25.90 12.87 22.58
C LEU A 89 -26.03 11.36 22.78
N ARG A 90 -26.90 10.74 21.99
CA ARG A 90 -27.27 9.32 22.10
C ARG A 90 -26.24 8.40 21.43
N TRP A 91 -26.29 7.13 21.81
CA TRP A 91 -25.47 6.09 21.19
C TRP A 91 -26.00 5.74 19.79
N HIS A 92 -25.21 6.10 18.77
CA HIS A 92 -25.36 5.90 17.32
C HIS A 92 -25.51 4.42 16.84
N GLY A 93 -25.86 3.47 17.71
CA GLY A 93 -25.93 2.05 17.38
C GLY A 93 -24.57 1.40 17.05
N THR A 94 -24.63 0.17 16.55
CA THR A 94 -23.49 -0.53 15.92
C THR A 94 -23.31 -0.17 14.45
N GLU A 95 -24.40 0.20 13.77
CA GLU A 95 -24.45 0.42 12.31
C GLU A 95 -24.23 1.89 11.93
N GLY A 96 -24.71 2.84 12.74
CA GLY A 96 -24.54 4.28 12.53
C GLY A 96 -23.14 4.81 12.85
N ARG A 97 -22.10 4.01 12.66
CA ARG A 97 -20.69 4.37 12.96
C ARG A 97 -19.71 3.60 12.11
N GLY A 98 -18.51 4.15 11.95
CA GLY A 98 -17.42 3.42 11.31
C GLY A 98 -16.05 4.04 11.49
N VAL A 99 -15.11 3.49 10.73
CA VAL A 99 -13.70 3.92 10.64
C VAL A 99 -13.35 3.95 9.16
N LYS A 100 -12.61 4.96 8.71
CA LYS A 100 -12.02 5.03 7.37
C LYS A 100 -10.62 5.62 7.47
N PHE A 101 -9.64 4.89 6.96
CA PHE A 101 -8.27 5.37 6.82
C PHE A 101 -8.14 6.22 5.54
N MET A 102 -7.40 7.32 5.60
CA MET A 102 -7.10 8.16 4.44
C MET A 102 -5.89 9.08 4.61
N TYR A 103 -5.27 9.45 3.49
CA TYR A 103 -4.30 10.55 3.42
C TYR A 103 -5.00 11.88 3.11
N LEU A 104 -5.29 12.69 4.14
CA LEU A 104 -5.97 13.98 3.97
C LEU A 104 -5.19 14.98 3.09
N LEU A 105 -3.86 14.85 3.03
CA LEU A 105 -2.97 15.78 2.31
C LEU A 105 -2.45 15.24 0.96
N ASN A 106 -2.91 14.07 0.51
CA ASN A 106 -2.52 13.49 -0.77
C ASN A 106 -3.24 14.21 -1.92
N ALA A 107 -2.52 15.11 -2.60
CA ALA A 107 -3.05 15.93 -3.69
C ALA A 107 -3.27 15.10 -4.97
N VAL A 108 -4.39 14.36 -5.04
CA VAL A 108 -4.84 13.62 -6.23
C VAL A 108 -5.16 14.58 -7.37
N THR A 109 -4.10 15.00 -8.07
CA THR A 109 -4.20 15.77 -9.31
C THR A 109 -4.76 14.84 -10.37
N LYS A 110 -6.06 14.94 -10.64
CA LYS A 110 -6.71 14.16 -11.70
C LYS A 110 -6.31 14.77 -13.05
N PRO A 111 -5.47 14.10 -13.87
CA PRO A 111 -5.11 14.58 -15.20
C PRO A 111 -6.34 14.61 -16.10
N ASP A 112 -6.27 15.37 -17.20
CA ASP A 112 -7.32 15.28 -18.20
C ASP A 112 -7.24 13.90 -18.89
N LEU A 113 -8.40 13.24 -18.98
CA LEU A 113 -8.58 11.97 -19.69
C LEU A 113 -9.36 12.17 -21.00
N SER A 114 -9.59 13.42 -21.43
CA SER A 114 -10.12 13.72 -22.76
C SER A 114 -9.14 13.27 -23.85
N GLY A 115 -9.64 12.51 -24.82
CA GLY A 115 -8.83 11.93 -25.89
C GLY A 115 -9.22 10.49 -26.22
N ASN A 116 -8.29 9.78 -26.87
CA ASN A 116 -8.47 8.41 -27.31
C ASN A 116 -8.17 7.43 -26.15
N ILE A 117 -9.15 7.20 -25.28
CA ILE A 117 -9.02 6.30 -24.13
C ILE A 117 -9.81 5.00 -24.33
N ILE A 118 -9.26 3.92 -23.79
CA ILE A 118 -9.83 2.58 -23.77
C ILE A 118 -9.82 2.09 -22.32
N THR A 119 -10.96 1.61 -21.84
CA THR A 119 -11.10 1.03 -20.50
C THR A 119 -11.31 -0.48 -20.61
N ARG A 120 -10.69 -1.26 -19.73
CA ARG A 120 -10.83 -2.72 -19.67
C ARG A 120 -10.94 -3.18 -18.22
N ASP A 121 -11.92 -4.04 -17.97
CA ASP A 121 -12.16 -4.64 -16.66
C ASP A 121 -11.49 -6.02 -16.60
N MET A 122 -10.72 -6.23 -15.54
CA MET A 122 -10.06 -7.48 -15.18
C MET A 122 -10.74 -7.98 -13.91
N THR A 123 -11.77 -8.80 -14.05
CA THR A 123 -12.65 -9.21 -12.93
C THR A 123 -12.75 -10.71 -12.76
N GLN A 124 -13.12 -11.16 -11.56
CA GLN A 124 -13.65 -12.51 -11.33
C GLN A 124 -14.98 -12.69 -12.08
N THR A 125 -15.51 -13.92 -12.14
CA THR A 125 -16.71 -14.20 -12.93
C THR A 125 -17.57 -15.24 -12.24
N ASN A 126 -18.61 -14.76 -11.54
CA ASN A 126 -19.49 -15.54 -10.67
C ASN A 126 -18.71 -16.45 -9.69
N TYR A 127 -17.65 -15.91 -9.10
CA TYR A 127 -16.81 -16.66 -8.18
C TYR A 127 -17.52 -16.85 -6.84
N HIS A 128 -17.85 -18.10 -6.51
CA HIS A 128 -18.38 -18.46 -5.19
C HIS A 128 -17.26 -18.40 -4.15
N VAL A 129 -17.29 -17.38 -3.28
CA VAL A 129 -16.32 -17.24 -2.19
C VAL A 129 -16.63 -18.30 -1.13
N PRO A 130 -15.66 -19.12 -0.70
CA PRO A 130 -15.91 -20.19 0.26
C PRO A 130 -16.13 -19.65 1.68
N PRO A 131 -16.81 -20.43 2.56
CA PRO A 131 -16.95 -20.13 3.98
C PRO A 131 -15.63 -20.40 4.73
N GLN A 132 -14.63 -19.55 4.48
CA GLN A 132 -13.30 -19.55 5.09
C GLN A 132 -12.91 -18.11 5.41
N VAL A 133 -12.31 -17.85 6.57
CA VAL A 133 -11.96 -16.48 7.03
C VAL A 133 -11.12 -15.73 5.99
N THR A 134 -10.19 -16.43 5.34
CA THR A 134 -9.27 -15.88 4.35
C THR A 134 -9.31 -16.74 3.08
N THR A 135 -9.33 -16.13 1.90
CA THR A 135 -9.17 -16.85 0.62
C THR A 135 -8.52 -15.97 -0.43
N TYR A 136 -7.55 -16.54 -1.15
CA TYR A 136 -6.82 -15.89 -2.24
C TYR A 136 -7.19 -16.55 -3.58
N ARG A 137 -7.83 -15.81 -4.49
CA ARG A 137 -8.30 -16.31 -5.79
C ARG A 137 -7.61 -15.58 -6.94
N CYS A 138 -6.88 -16.33 -7.74
CA CYS A 138 -6.13 -15.84 -8.89
C CYS A 138 -6.89 -16.09 -10.19
N LYS A 139 -6.76 -15.18 -11.16
CA LYS A 139 -7.29 -15.33 -12.52
C LYS A 139 -6.34 -14.70 -13.53
N ALA A 140 -6.04 -15.40 -14.62
CA ALA A 140 -5.07 -14.94 -15.62
C ALA A 140 -5.72 -14.22 -16.81
N PHE A 141 -5.08 -13.16 -17.29
CA PHE A 141 -5.52 -12.29 -18.39
C PHE A 141 -4.37 -12.06 -19.39
N THR A 142 -4.70 -11.53 -20.57
CA THR A 142 -3.71 -11.09 -21.56
C THR A 142 -4.15 -9.78 -22.20
N LEU A 143 -3.18 -9.02 -22.70
CA LEU A 143 -3.36 -7.78 -23.49
C LEU A 143 -2.79 -7.94 -24.92
N SER A 144 -2.58 -9.18 -25.36
CA SER A 144 -2.00 -9.51 -26.67
C SER A 144 -2.89 -9.13 -27.87
N ASP A 145 -4.17 -8.82 -27.64
CA ASP A 145 -5.11 -8.31 -28.63
C ASP A 145 -4.90 -6.83 -28.99
N LEU A 146 -4.11 -6.08 -28.20
CA LEU A 146 -3.85 -4.65 -28.43
C LEU A 146 -3.07 -4.37 -29.72
N GLY A 147 -2.30 -5.35 -30.24
CA GLY A 147 -1.58 -5.30 -31.53
C GLY A 147 -0.45 -4.26 -31.64
N LYS A 148 -0.31 -3.36 -30.66
CA LYS A 148 0.75 -2.36 -30.53
C LYS A 148 0.85 -1.88 -29.08
N LYS A 149 1.97 -1.23 -28.75
CA LYS A 149 2.20 -0.54 -27.48
C LYS A 149 1.09 0.48 -27.18
N HIS A 150 0.57 0.44 -25.96
CA HIS A 150 -0.31 1.42 -25.36
C HIS A 150 0.30 1.90 -24.02
N HIS A 151 -0.21 3.00 -23.49
CA HIS A 151 0.10 3.51 -22.16
C HIS A 151 -1.12 3.39 -21.25
N MET A 152 -1.00 2.64 -20.15
CA MET A 152 -1.94 2.72 -19.02
C MET A 152 -1.73 4.04 -18.27
N ILE A 153 -2.82 4.77 -18.09
CA ILE A 153 -2.84 6.15 -17.56
C ILE A 153 -3.73 6.32 -16.32
N LYS A 154 -4.60 5.34 -16.04
CA LYS A 154 -5.34 5.21 -14.78
C LYS A 154 -5.54 3.72 -14.45
N PHE A 155 -5.57 3.36 -13.17
CA PHE A 155 -6.25 2.16 -12.70
C PHE A 155 -7.10 2.45 -11.45
N GLU A 156 -8.13 1.65 -11.24
CA GLU A 156 -9.12 1.79 -10.17
C GLU A 156 -9.69 0.41 -9.78
N SER A 157 -10.26 0.31 -8.58
CA SER A 157 -10.96 -0.91 -8.17
C SER A 157 -12.34 -1.01 -8.84
N HIS A 158 -12.69 -2.22 -9.28
CA HIS A 158 -14.01 -2.58 -9.76
C HIS A 158 -14.64 -3.54 -8.75
N ILE A 159 -15.19 -3.01 -7.66
CA ILE A 159 -15.83 -3.83 -6.62
C ILE A 159 -17.32 -4.04 -6.94
N GLN A 160 -17.79 -5.28 -6.86
CA GLN A 160 -19.21 -5.60 -6.98
C GLN A 160 -19.97 -5.06 -5.76
N ARG A 161 -21.11 -4.38 -5.98
CA ARG A 161 -21.96 -3.89 -4.89
C ARG A 161 -22.40 -5.04 -3.96
N GLY A 162 -22.16 -4.87 -2.66
CA GLY A 162 -22.34 -5.88 -1.62
C GLY A 162 -21.06 -6.67 -1.26
N MET A 163 -19.98 -6.53 -2.03
CA MET A 163 -18.68 -7.19 -1.77
C MET A 163 -17.62 -6.25 -1.16
N GLU A 164 -17.94 -4.96 -1.00
CA GLU A 164 -17.06 -3.96 -0.36
C GLU A 164 -16.58 -4.34 1.05
N PRO A 165 -17.36 -5.04 1.92
CA PRO A 165 -16.86 -5.51 3.21
C PRO A 165 -15.91 -6.72 3.13
N TYR A 166 -15.92 -7.45 2.01
CA TYR A 166 -15.32 -8.78 1.88
C TYR A 166 -14.06 -8.80 1.02
N VAL A 167 -13.91 -7.89 0.05
CA VAL A 167 -12.69 -7.78 -0.78
C VAL A 167 -11.66 -6.89 -0.07
N HIS A 168 -10.60 -7.50 0.44
CA HIS A 168 -9.59 -6.84 1.26
C HIS A 168 -8.49 -6.18 0.41
N HIS A 169 -7.98 -6.88 -0.60
CA HIS A 169 -7.05 -6.31 -1.58
C HIS A 169 -7.11 -7.06 -2.91
N ILE A 170 -6.62 -6.40 -3.96
CA ILE A 170 -6.53 -6.94 -5.32
C ILE A 170 -5.16 -6.57 -5.88
N LEU A 171 -4.35 -7.58 -6.20
CA LEU A 171 -3.03 -7.40 -6.81
C LEU A 171 -3.06 -7.87 -8.26
N VAL A 172 -2.37 -7.17 -9.15
CA VAL A 172 -2.16 -7.60 -10.53
C VAL A 172 -0.67 -7.74 -10.77
N TYR A 173 -0.20 -8.97 -10.98
CA TYR A 173 1.17 -9.29 -11.31
C TYR A 173 1.38 -9.32 -12.83
N LYS A 174 2.60 -9.02 -13.29
CA LYS A 174 3.01 -9.16 -14.70
C LYS A 174 4.00 -10.31 -14.85
N CYS A 175 3.60 -11.33 -15.59
CA CYS A 175 4.25 -12.64 -15.60
C CYS A 175 4.76 -13.00 -17.00
N PRO A 176 5.78 -13.88 -17.11
CA PRO A 176 6.11 -14.55 -18.35
C PRO A 176 4.87 -15.22 -18.99
N PRO A 177 4.88 -15.46 -20.32
CA PRO A 177 3.76 -16.09 -21.01
C PRO A 177 3.41 -17.46 -20.43
N LEU A 178 2.20 -17.59 -19.87
CA LEU A 178 1.64 -18.87 -19.47
C LEU A 178 0.97 -19.57 -20.65
N SER A 179 0.71 -20.88 -20.52
CA SER A 179 -0.11 -21.60 -21.50
C SER A 179 -1.48 -20.93 -21.65
N LYS A 180 -1.95 -20.81 -22.90
CA LYS A 180 -3.25 -20.19 -23.23
C LYS A 180 -4.44 -20.83 -22.50
N GLU A 181 -4.27 -22.06 -22.01
CA GLU A 181 -5.25 -22.75 -21.17
C GLU A 181 -5.51 -22.09 -19.81
N TRP A 182 -4.63 -21.21 -19.31
CA TRP A 182 -4.85 -20.48 -18.06
C TRP A 182 -5.67 -19.20 -18.25
N ILE A 183 -5.67 -18.64 -19.47
CA ILE A 183 -6.29 -17.34 -19.74
C ILE A 183 -7.81 -17.41 -19.51
N ASN A 184 -8.31 -16.43 -18.77
CA ASN A 184 -9.68 -16.30 -18.25
C ASN A 184 -10.15 -17.42 -17.30
N LYS A 185 -9.29 -18.35 -16.88
CA LYS A 185 -9.61 -19.30 -15.79
C LYS A 185 -9.15 -18.75 -14.44
N ASP A 186 -9.98 -18.98 -13.43
CA ASP A 186 -9.69 -18.71 -12.03
C ASP A 186 -9.25 -19.97 -11.26
N TYR A 187 -8.36 -19.79 -10.29
CA TYR A 187 -7.71 -20.85 -9.51
C TYR A 187 -7.30 -20.31 -8.14
N PHE A 188 -7.05 -21.18 -7.15
CA PHE A 188 -6.52 -20.72 -5.86
C PHE A 188 -5.08 -20.26 -6.05
N CYS A 189 -4.73 -19.06 -5.60
CA CYS A 189 -3.36 -18.54 -5.73
C CYS A 189 -2.35 -19.46 -5.05
N TYR A 190 -2.73 -20.03 -3.90
CA TYR A 190 -1.92 -20.93 -3.11
C TYR A 190 -2.57 -22.31 -2.94
N LEU A 191 -1.77 -23.37 -3.05
CA LEU A 191 -2.12 -24.74 -2.70
C LEU A 191 -1.05 -25.30 -1.73
N ASN A 192 -1.48 -25.80 -0.58
CA ASN A 192 -0.60 -26.31 0.48
C ASN A 192 0.51 -25.30 0.89
N GLY A 193 0.19 -24.01 0.95
CA GLY A 193 1.13 -22.93 1.30
C GLY A 193 2.18 -22.64 0.22
N ARG A 194 1.93 -23.00 -1.04
CA ARG A 194 2.79 -22.69 -2.20
C ARG A 194 1.98 -22.04 -3.31
N GLU A 195 2.56 -21.03 -3.94
CA GLU A 195 1.95 -20.35 -5.08
C GLU A 195 1.83 -21.30 -6.28
N VAL A 196 0.70 -21.23 -6.99
CA VAL A 196 0.35 -22.16 -8.08
C VAL A 196 0.98 -21.76 -9.41
N ALA A 197 1.13 -20.45 -9.65
CA ALA A 197 1.68 -19.89 -10.88
C ALA A 197 2.68 -18.75 -10.55
N PRO A 198 3.79 -19.06 -9.86
CA PRO A 198 4.70 -18.08 -9.27
C PRO A 198 5.14 -16.99 -10.24
N CYS A 199 4.81 -15.75 -9.90
CA CYS A 199 5.03 -14.58 -10.75
C CYS A 199 6.03 -13.59 -10.13
N GLY A 200 6.85 -12.95 -10.99
CA GLY A 200 8.07 -12.27 -10.53
C GLY A 200 7.88 -10.96 -9.76
N SER A 201 6.81 -10.21 -10.05
CA SER A 201 6.57 -8.89 -9.44
C SER A 201 5.13 -8.41 -9.62
N VAL A 202 4.61 -7.70 -8.60
CA VAL A 202 3.39 -6.90 -8.71
C VAL A 202 3.59 -5.81 -9.78
N PHE A 203 2.56 -5.55 -10.58
CA PHE A 203 2.55 -4.55 -11.65
C PHE A 203 1.67 -3.35 -11.31
N PHE A 204 0.56 -3.59 -10.60
CA PHE A 204 -0.23 -2.60 -9.84
C PHE A 204 -1.18 -3.34 -8.88
N GLY A 205 -1.90 -2.63 -8.02
CA GLY A 205 -2.90 -3.21 -7.13
C GLY A 205 -3.78 -2.17 -6.44
N TRP A 206 -4.56 -2.63 -5.47
CA TRP A 206 -5.47 -1.85 -4.64
C TRP A 206 -5.73 -2.57 -3.32
N GLU A 207 -5.63 -1.85 -2.20
CA GLU A 207 -6.05 -2.30 -0.87
C GLU A 207 -7.34 -1.58 -0.42
N TYR A 208 -8.01 -2.15 0.58
CA TYR A 208 -9.22 -1.59 1.20
C TYR A 208 -9.07 -0.08 1.50
N GLY A 209 -10.08 0.70 1.09
CA GLY A 209 -10.08 2.17 1.20
C GLY A 209 -9.28 2.90 0.11
N GLY A 210 -8.51 2.19 -0.71
CA GLY A 210 -7.71 2.74 -1.81
C GLY A 210 -8.55 3.54 -2.82
N GLN A 211 -7.92 4.54 -3.42
CA GLN A 211 -8.48 5.48 -4.39
C GLN A 211 -7.89 5.23 -5.79
N ASP A 212 -8.60 5.67 -6.82
CA ASP A 212 -8.13 5.80 -8.21
C ASP A 212 -6.65 6.25 -8.29
N PHE A 213 -5.80 5.47 -8.96
CA PHE A 213 -4.45 5.92 -9.29
C PHE A 213 -4.43 6.51 -10.70
N TYR A 214 -3.86 7.71 -10.82
CA TYR A 214 -3.69 8.42 -12.09
C TYR A 214 -2.20 8.67 -12.36
N PHE A 215 -1.73 8.37 -13.56
CA PHE A 215 -0.37 8.68 -13.99
C PHE A 215 -0.26 10.16 -14.44
N PRO A 216 0.85 10.87 -14.16
CA PRO A 216 1.07 12.24 -14.63
C PRO A 216 0.93 12.40 -16.15
N ASP A 217 0.49 13.56 -16.64
CA ASP A 217 0.16 13.81 -18.07
C ASP A 217 1.27 13.44 -19.06
N ASN A 218 2.53 13.53 -18.64
CA ASN A 218 3.71 13.21 -19.44
C ASN A 218 4.19 11.75 -19.30
N VAL A 219 3.48 10.90 -18.54
CA VAL A 219 3.92 9.56 -18.11
C VAL A 219 2.81 8.52 -18.29
N GLY A 220 3.13 7.34 -18.79
CA GLY A 220 2.21 6.20 -18.83
C GLY A 220 2.93 4.87 -18.67
N MET A 221 2.28 3.89 -18.02
CA MET A 221 2.85 2.55 -17.86
C MET A 221 2.68 1.75 -19.16
N PRO A 222 3.77 1.28 -19.80
CA PRO A 222 3.69 0.60 -21.08
C PRO A 222 3.11 -0.82 -20.99
N ILE A 223 2.18 -1.11 -21.89
CA ILE A 223 1.49 -2.41 -22.03
C ILE A 223 1.35 -2.78 -23.51
N GLY A 224 1.39 -4.08 -23.82
CA GLY A 224 1.17 -4.58 -25.19
C GLY A 224 2.28 -4.18 -26.16
N GLU A 225 3.51 -4.05 -25.67
CA GLU A 225 4.69 -3.82 -26.52
C GLU A 225 4.87 -5.01 -27.50
N PRO A 226 5.51 -4.86 -28.67
CA PRO A 226 5.50 -5.91 -29.71
C PRO A 226 6.05 -7.28 -29.27
N ASP A 227 6.94 -7.29 -28.28
CA ASP A 227 7.56 -8.49 -27.69
C ASP A 227 7.01 -8.78 -26.26
N ASP A 228 5.88 -8.18 -25.87
CA ASP A 228 5.23 -8.28 -24.55
C ASP A 228 4.07 -9.29 -24.57
N ASP A 229 4.39 -10.57 -24.72
CA ASP A 229 3.41 -11.68 -24.65
C ASP A 229 3.00 -12.05 -23.20
N ALA A 230 3.29 -11.17 -22.25
CA ALA A 230 3.09 -11.33 -20.82
C ALA A 230 1.64 -11.73 -20.45
N THR A 231 1.56 -12.61 -19.47
CA THR A 231 0.31 -12.96 -18.80
C THR A 231 0.15 -12.11 -17.55
N TYR A 232 -1.04 -11.54 -17.34
CA TYR A 232 -1.33 -10.72 -16.17
C TYR A 232 -2.19 -11.55 -15.21
N ILE A 233 -1.66 -11.90 -14.03
CA ILE A 233 -2.41 -12.61 -13.00
C ILE A 233 -3.03 -11.57 -12.07
N MET A 234 -4.36 -11.54 -11.96
CA MET A 234 -5.02 -10.83 -10.88
C MET A 234 -5.28 -11.80 -9.72
N GLU A 235 -4.82 -11.43 -8.53
CA GLU A 235 -5.16 -12.04 -7.25
C GLU A 235 -6.18 -11.18 -6.51
N VAL A 236 -7.23 -11.81 -5.98
CA VAL A 236 -8.22 -11.17 -5.08
C VAL A 236 -8.14 -11.87 -3.73
N HIS A 237 -7.88 -11.09 -2.67
CA HIS A 237 -7.94 -11.54 -1.28
C HIS A 237 -9.31 -11.21 -0.69
N TYR A 238 -10.01 -12.26 -0.25
CA TYR A 238 -11.26 -12.16 0.49
C TYR A 238 -11.03 -12.37 1.98
N ASN A 239 -11.60 -11.47 2.79
CA ASN A 239 -11.80 -11.62 4.21
C ASN A 239 -13.29 -11.91 4.46
N ASN A 240 -13.64 -13.10 4.95
CA ASN A 240 -15.03 -13.55 5.17
C ASN A 240 -15.17 -14.05 6.63
N PRO A 241 -15.11 -13.15 7.63
CA PRO A 241 -15.03 -13.52 9.04
C PRO A 241 -16.33 -14.15 9.57
N GLU A 242 -17.49 -13.85 8.98
CA GLU A 242 -18.76 -14.52 9.30
C GLU A 242 -18.90 -15.91 8.68
N LEU A 243 -17.92 -16.38 7.89
CA LEU A 243 -17.90 -17.67 7.21
C LEU A 243 -19.13 -17.90 6.31
N ARG A 244 -19.55 -16.85 5.59
CA ARG A 244 -20.68 -16.91 4.65
C ARG A 244 -20.38 -17.84 3.47
N SER A 245 -21.43 -18.52 2.99
CA SER A 245 -21.39 -19.46 1.87
C SER A 245 -22.25 -19.03 0.68
N ASP A 246 -22.91 -17.88 0.78
CA ASP A 246 -23.82 -17.29 -0.22
C ASP A 246 -23.19 -16.13 -1.01
N LEU A 247 -21.91 -15.83 -0.76
CA LEU A 247 -21.15 -14.78 -1.45
C LEU A 247 -20.77 -15.21 -2.87
N VAL A 248 -21.14 -14.40 -3.86
CA VAL A 248 -20.80 -14.58 -5.28
C VAL A 248 -20.19 -13.29 -5.81
N ASP A 249 -18.98 -13.37 -6.35
CA ASP A 249 -18.17 -12.22 -6.71
C ASP A 249 -17.92 -12.06 -8.22
N ASN A 250 -17.88 -10.80 -8.67
CA ASN A 250 -17.45 -10.36 -9.99
C ASN A 250 -16.53 -9.12 -9.88
N SER A 251 -15.84 -8.95 -8.75
CA SER A 251 -14.94 -7.85 -8.46
C SER A 251 -13.58 -8.02 -9.14
N GLY A 252 -12.78 -6.94 -9.17
CA GLY A 252 -11.45 -6.95 -9.76
C GLY A 252 -10.88 -5.55 -9.92
N MET A 253 -10.01 -5.38 -10.91
CA MET A 253 -9.43 -4.08 -11.28
C MET A 253 -9.96 -3.60 -12.62
N ARG A 254 -10.03 -2.27 -12.76
CA ARG A 254 -10.29 -1.59 -14.03
C ARG A 254 -9.03 -0.81 -14.43
N ILE A 255 -8.57 -1.01 -15.66
CA ILE A 255 -7.48 -0.24 -16.26
C ILE A 255 -8.02 0.68 -17.34
N THR A 256 -7.49 1.90 -17.42
CA THR A 256 -7.75 2.82 -18.54
C THR A 256 -6.43 3.23 -19.18
N PHE A 257 -6.35 3.08 -20.49
CA PHE A 257 -5.14 3.21 -21.29
C PHE A 257 -5.40 3.90 -22.64
N THR A 258 -4.34 4.37 -23.29
CA THR A 258 -4.40 5.07 -24.58
C THR A 258 -3.35 4.55 -25.56
N PRO A 259 -3.66 4.48 -26.87
CA PRO A 259 -2.65 4.29 -27.93
C PRO A 259 -1.79 5.54 -28.18
N ASP A 260 -2.20 6.71 -27.67
CA ASP A 260 -1.56 7.99 -27.92
C ASP A 260 -0.48 8.21 -26.85
N LEU A 261 0.69 7.63 -27.10
CA LEU A 261 1.76 7.47 -26.09
C LEU A 261 2.20 8.81 -25.49
N ARG A 262 2.22 8.86 -24.16
CA ARG A 262 2.76 9.98 -23.38
C ARG A 262 4.29 10.01 -23.48
N LYS A 263 4.89 11.14 -23.09
CA LYS A 263 6.31 11.45 -23.31
C LYS A 263 7.30 10.43 -22.73
N TYR A 264 6.95 9.80 -21.60
CA TYR A 264 7.81 8.83 -20.92
C TYR A 264 7.05 7.55 -20.55
N ASP A 265 7.71 6.41 -20.74
CA ASP A 265 7.32 5.17 -20.07
C ASP A 265 7.55 5.27 -18.57
N ALA A 266 6.57 4.84 -17.77
CA ALA A 266 6.75 4.57 -16.35
C ALA A 266 7.48 3.23 -16.13
N GLY A 267 8.20 3.12 -15.03
CA GLY A 267 8.61 1.87 -14.41
C GLY A 267 8.11 1.78 -12.97
N LEU A 268 8.18 0.58 -12.43
CA LEU A 268 7.98 0.28 -11.01
C LEU A 268 9.29 -0.31 -10.48
N LEU A 269 9.75 0.14 -9.31
CA LEU A 269 10.98 -0.34 -8.65
C LEU A 269 10.66 -0.79 -7.22
N THR A 270 11.06 -2.01 -6.93
CA THR A 270 10.91 -2.69 -5.64
C THR A 270 12.04 -2.19 -4.66
N THR A 271 11.76 -1.45 -3.54
CA THR A 271 12.61 -1.04 -2.35
C THR A 271 12.13 -1.19 -0.82
N GLY A 272 12.93 -1.73 0.15
CA GLY A 272 12.56 -2.35 1.50
C GLY A 272 13.47 -3.53 2.09
N VAL A 273 13.06 -4.81 2.36
CA VAL A 273 13.92 -5.98 2.86
C VAL A 273 13.65 -7.41 2.28
N GLN A 274 14.55 -8.07 1.54
CA GLN A 274 14.33 -9.32 0.73
C GLN A 274 13.37 -10.40 1.29
N ILE A 275 12.43 -10.90 0.45
CA ILE A 275 11.61 -12.10 0.74
C ILE A 275 12.54 -13.27 1.02
N GLY A 276 12.46 -13.81 2.22
CA GLY A 276 13.12 -15.02 2.66
C GLY A 276 13.20 -15.05 4.19
N PRO A 277 13.28 -16.25 4.79
CA PRO A 277 13.19 -16.45 6.24
C PRO A 277 14.35 -15.85 7.06
N THR A 278 15.28 -15.16 6.41
CA THR A 278 16.30 -14.30 7.01
C THR A 278 15.73 -12.93 7.44
N HIS A 279 14.59 -12.49 6.91
CA HIS A 279 13.86 -11.32 7.43
C HIS A 279 13.08 -11.70 8.70
N MET A 280 13.64 -11.34 9.86
CA MET A 280 13.09 -11.73 11.17
C MET A 280 12.75 -10.51 12.04
N ILE A 281 11.64 -10.57 12.77
CA ILE A 281 11.38 -9.71 13.94
C ILE A 281 11.48 -10.57 15.21
N PRO A 282 12.29 -10.16 16.22
CA PRO A 282 12.39 -10.87 17.48
C PRO A 282 11.09 -10.67 18.30
N PRO A 283 10.39 -11.75 18.71
CA PRO A 283 9.16 -11.61 19.50
C PRO A 283 9.45 -11.04 20.89
N HIS A 284 8.47 -10.32 21.46
CA HIS A 284 8.55 -9.60 22.74
C HIS A 284 9.39 -8.30 22.75
N GLU A 285 9.80 -7.77 21.60
CA GLU A 285 10.15 -6.35 21.48
C GLU A 285 8.89 -5.49 21.28
N THR A 286 8.94 -4.22 21.69
CA THR A 286 7.88 -3.20 21.49
C THR A 286 8.01 -2.46 20.16
N ASP A 287 9.18 -2.53 19.57
CA ASP A 287 9.63 -1.82 18.38
C ASP A 287 10.76 -2.66 17.77
N PHE A 288 10.85 -2.72 16.45
CA PHE A 288 12.02 -3.28 15.78
C PHE A 288 12.10 -2.70 14.37
N VAL A 289 13.29 -2.21 13.99
CA VAL A 289 13.50 -1.58 12.68
C VAL A 289 14.20 -2.59 11.78
N ASN A 290 13.45 -3.22 10.88
CA ASN A 290 14.04 -3.92 9.74
C ASN A 290 14.29 -2.93 8.61
N THR A 291 15.48 -2.99 8.02
CA THR A 291 15.94 -2.09 6.96
C THR A 291 16.69 -2.90 5.92
N GLY A 292 16.50 -2.58 4.65
CA GLY A 292 17.25 -3.15 3.54
C GLY A 292 17.49 -2.10 2.47
N PHE A 293 18.18 -2.51 1.41
CA PHE A 293 18.94 -1.60 0.56
C PHE A 293 18.99 -2.08 -0.90
N CYS A 294 19.14 -1.13 -1.82
CA CYS A 294 19.60 -1.36 -3.18
C CYS A 294 20.92 -0.63 -3.20
N GLN A 295 21.99 -1.41 -3.16
CA GLN A 295 23.33 -0.86 -3.18
C GLN A 295 23.55 -0.11 -4.51
N ALA A 296 24.56 0.74 -4.54
CA ALA A 296 24.79 1.67 -5.65
C ALA A 296 24.84 0.94 -7.00
N GLU A 297 25.50 -0.20 -6.97
CA GLU A 297 25.78 -1.15 -8.04
C GLU A 297 24.51 -1.61 -8.77
N CYS A 298 23.39 -1.80 -8.07
CA CYS A 298 22.13 -2.20 -8.69
C CYS A 298 21.51 -1.07 -9.55
N LEU A 299 21.43 0.18 -9.04
CA LEU A 299 20.91 1.30 -9.83
C LEU A 299 21.94 1.80 -10.87
N GLU A 300 23.24 1.70 -10.62
CA GLU A 300 24.26 1.96 -11.63
C GLU A 300 24.14 0.98 -12.80
N GLN A 301 23.87 -0.30 -12.54
CA GLN A 301 23.58 -1.27 -13.59
C GLN A 301 22.22 -1.00 -14.28
N GLY A 302 21.19 -0.54 -13.56
CA GLY A 302 19.94 -0.10 -14.19
C GLY A 302 20.09 1.14 -15.09
N LEU A 303 20.94 2.10 -14.70
CA LEU A 303 21.14 3.38 -15.39
C LEU A 303 22.25 3.35 -16.46
N LYS A 304 22.98 2.24 -16.58
CA LYS A 304 24.16 2.07 -17.46
C LYS A 304 23.95 2.57 -18.88
N ASP A 305 22.83 2.20 -19.48
CA ASP A 305 22.49 2.50 -20.88
C ASP A 305 21.61 3.77 -21.01
N MET A 306 21.49 4.56 -19.93
CA MET A 306 20.72 5.81 -19.86
C MET A 306 21.60 7.04 -19.50
N PRO A 307 22.77 7.23 -20.15
CA PRO A 307 23.75 8.24 -19.75
C PRO A 307 23.16 9.66 -19.78
N GLY A 308 23.37 10.41 -18.70
CA GLY A 308 22.90 11.79 -18.55
C GLY A 308 21.40 11.95 -18.27
N GLN A 309 20.60 10.87 -18.31
CA GLN A 309 19.19 10.93 -17.93
C GLN A 309 19.04 11.03 -16.41
N GLN A 310 17.96 11.68 -15.96
CA GLN A 310 17.56 11.70 -14.56
C GLN A 310 16.24 10.94 -14.44
N VAL A 311 16.29 9.78 -13.77
CA VAL A 311 15.08 9.10 -13.32
C VAL A 311 14.45 9.93 -12.20
N LYS A 312 13.13 10.06 -12.21
CA LYS A 312 12.30 10.75 -11.24
C LYS A 312 11.29 9.78 -10.64
N VAL A 313 11.16 9.77 -9.31
CA VAL A 313 10.01 9.19 -8.62
C VAL A 313 8.83 10.16 -8.70
N PHE A 314 7.64 9.64 -8.94
CA PHE A 314 6.39 10.40 -8.89
C PHE A 314 5.33 9.80 -7.95
N ALA A 315 5.47 8.52 -7.55
CA ALA A 315 4.67 7.93 -6.49
C ALA A 315 5.42 6.83 -5.73
N ALA A 316 4.96 6.50 -4.53
CA ALA A 316 5.43 5.37 -3.72
C ALA A 316 4.23 4.62 -3.11
N TRP A 317 4.35 3.30 -2.96
CA TRP A 317 3.30 2.41 -2.43
C TRP A 317 3.93 1.48 -1.38
N GLN A 318 3.79 1.86 -0.12
CA GLN A 318 4.34 1.14 1.03
C GLN A 318 3.46 -0.04 1.41
N HIS A 319 4.07 -1.18 1.70
CA HIS A 319 3.39 -2.46 1.92
C HIS A 319 4.15 -3.31 2.94
N SER A 320 3.50 -3.53 4.08
CA SER A 320 3.98 -4.25 5.26
C SER A 320 2.85 -4.99 5.98
N HIS A 321 3.15 -6.04 6.75
CA HIS A 321 2.21 -7.01 7.29
C HIS A 321 1.74 -6.54 8.68
N LEU A 322 1.10 -7.44 9.44
CA LEU A 322 0.35 -7.14 10.67
C LEU A 322 1.18 -6.58 11.83
N LEU A 323 2.52 -6.61 11.79
CA LEU A 323 3.37 -6.10 12.87
C LEU A 323 3.89 -4.66 12.65
N ALA A 324 3.79 -4.11 11.44
CA ALA A 324 4.23 -2.74 11.19
C ALA A 324 3.17 -1.70 11.56
N TYR A 325 3.65 -0.64 12.19
CA TYR A 325 2.89 0.58 12.50
C TYR A 325 3.55 1.85 11.93
N ALA A 326 4.73 1.72 11.30
CA ALA A 326 5.46 2.82 10.68
C ALA A 326 6.36 2.32 9.54
N MET A 327 6.50 3.11 8.46
CA MET A 327 7.36 2.82 7.31
C MET A 327 7.96 4.11 6.71
N THR A 328 9.28 4.12 6.43
CA THR A 328 9.95 5.25 5.75
C THR A 328 10.78 4.79 4.56
N THR A 329 10.44 5.27 3.37
CA THR A 329 11.15 4.98 2.12
C THR A 329 12.20 6.06 1.84
N LYS A 330 13.37 5.90 2.47
CA LYS A 330 14.45 6.90 2.47
C LYS A 330 15.24 6.90 1.16
N HIS A 331 15.73 8.09 0.78
CA HIS A 331 16.70 8.26 -0.30
C HIS A 331 18.04 8.70 0.28
N LEU A 332 19.07 7.86 0.13
CA LEU A 332 20.43 8.13 0.57
C LEU A 332 21.33 8.62 -0.59
N ARG A 333 22.10 9.68 -0.36
CA ARG A 333 23.06 10.24 -1.31
C ARG A 333 24.37 10.60 -0.60
N ASN A 334 25.47 9.98 -1.02
CA ASN A 334 26.82 10.21 -0.46
C ASN A 334 26.87 10.08 1.08
N GLY A 335 26.17 9.09 1.64
CA GLY A 335 26.08 8.88 3.09
C GLY A 335 25.20 9.87 3.85
N LYS A 336 24.39 10.68 3.15
CA LYS A 336 23.39 11.57 3.76
C LYS A 336 21.98 11.22 3.29
N GLU A 337 21.04 11.26 4.20
CA GLU A 337 19.61 11.23 3.88
C GLU A 337 19.20 12.54 3.20
N ILE A 338 18.33 12.43 2.20
CA ILE A 338 17.55 13.56 1.65
C ILE A 338 16.05 13.28 1.85
N GLU A 339 15.21 14.24 1.46
CA GLU A 339 13.73 14.15 1.46
C GLU A 339 13.25 12.73 1.06
N PRO A 340 12.62 11.96 1.98
CA PRO A 340 12.12 10.61 1.71
C PRO A 340 11.08 10.57 0.59
N PHE A 341 10.96 9.44 -0.10
CA PHE A 341 9.89 9.23 -1.07
C PHE A 341 8.54 8.96 -0.38
N ALA A 342 8.57 8.33 0.79
CA ALA A 342 7.41 8.19 1.66
C ALA A 342 7.87 8.12 3.12
N ASP A 343 7.04 8.64 4.01
CA ASP A 343 7.18 8.52 5.46
C ASP A 343 5.76 8.42 6.02
N ASP A 344 5.48 7.32 6.73
CA ASP A 344 4.20 7.04 7.36
C ASP A 344 4.48 6.51 8.77
N GLN A 345 4.34 7.36 9.78
CA GLN A 345 4.53 7.02 11.19
C GLN A 345 3.24 6.49 11.85
N ALA A 346 2.18 6.28 11.06
CA ALA A 346 0.90 5.71 11.49
C ALA A 346 0.39 4.64 10.50
N TYR A 347 1.31 3.97 9.78
CA TYR A 347 1.02 2.94 8.79
C TYR A 347 0.12 1.83 9.36
N ASP A 348 -0.84 1.35 8.57
CA ASP A 348 -1.73 0.24 8.92
C ASP A 348 -1.83 -0.72 7.71
N PHE A 349 -1.58 -2.02 7.91
CA PHE A 349 -1.72 -3.05 6.86
C PHE A 349 -3.10 -3.04 6.16
N ASN A 350 -4.14 -2.58 6.84
CA ASN A 350 -5.50 -2.49 6.30
C ASN A 350 -5.72 -1.26 5.40
N TYR A 351 -4.71 -0.38 5.23
CA TYR A 351 -4.77 0.79 4.34
C TYR A 351 -3.41 1.14 3.72
N GLN A 352 -3.22 0.79 2.44
CA GLN A 352 -1.93 0.90 1.75
C GLN A 352 -2.04 1.73 0.47
N GLN A 353 -2.57 2.95 0.59
CA GLN A 353 -2.80 3.82 -0.57
C GLN A 353 -1.49 4.23 -1.26
N ILE A 354 -1.50 4.23 -2.59
CA ILE A 354 -0.39 4.78 -3.39
C ILE A 354 -0.31 6.32 -3.18
N ARG A 355 0.82 6.78 -2.67
CA ARG A 355 1.12 8.20 -2.38
C ARG A 355 1.73 8.87 -3.61
N LEU A 356 1.08 9.89 -4.16
CA LEU A 356 1.70 10.76 -5.18
C LEU A 356 2.72 11.68 -4.48
N LEU A 357 3.91 11.86 -5.06
CA LEU A 357 4.86 12.80 -4.51
C LEU A 357 4.43 14.24 -4.82
N ARG A 358 4.31 15.09 -3.81
CA ARG A 358 4.03 16.54 -3.95
C ARG A 358 5.02 17.26 -4.90
N LYS A 359 6.18 16.66 -5.11
CA LYS A 359 7.25 17.12 -6.00
C LYS A 359 8.01 15.89 -6.50
N GLU A 360 8.29 15.83 -7.79
CA GLU A 360 9.06 14.74 -8.37
C GLU A 360 10.50 14.75 -7.84
N VAL A 361 10.90 13.67 -7.15
CA VAL A 361 12.26 13.54 -6.57
C VAL A 361 13.12 12.69 -7.50
N PRO A 362 14.32 13.15 -7.94
CA PRO A 362 15.18 12.33 -8.79
C PRO A 362 15.66 11.09 -8.03
N LEU A 363 15.46 9.90 -8.58
CA LEU A 363 15.74 8.61 -7.94
C LEU A 363 17.24 8.30 -7.91
N LYS A 364 17.79 8.06 -6.72
CA LYS A 364 18.96 7.19 -6.46
C LYS A 364 18.63 6.26 -5.25
N MET A 365 19.60 5.59 -4.64
CA MET A 365 19.60 4.10 -4.59
C MET A 365 19.07 3.49 -3.24
N GLY A 366 18.07 2.57 -3.27
CA GLY A 366 17.40 1.84 -2.14
C GLY A 366 16.51 0.62 -2.61
N GLY A 367 16.29 -0.48 -1.83
CA GLY A 367 15.92 -1.87 -2.29
C GLY A 367 15.27 -2.89 -1.27
N GLU A 368 14.46 -3.92 -1.65
CA GLU A 368 13.18 -4.52 -1.06
C GLU A 368 12.98 -5.97 -0.54
N ALA A 369 11.82 -6.22 0.14
CA ALA A 369 10.85 -7.35 0.11
C ALA A 369 10.29 -8.03 1.44
N THR A 370 9.80 -9.30 1.48
CA THR A 370 8.47 -9.49 2.13
C THR A 370 7.80 -10.69 2.88
N THR A 371 8.08 -12.02 2.85
CA THR A 371 7.00 -13.00 3.21
C THR A 371 7.30 -14.22 4.13
N ASP A 372 7.61 -14.18 5.43
CA ASP A 372 8.11 -13.10 6.31
C ASP A 372 7.16 -11.97 6.76
N GLU A 373 7.68 -11.09 7.64
CA GLU A 373 7.14 -9.73 7.73
C GLU A 373 7.47 -8.98 6.44
N MET A 374 6.65 -8.00 6.12
CA MET A 374 6.53 -7.47 4.79
C MET A 374 7.21 -6.09 4.80
N CYS A 375 8.23 -5.84 3.98
CA CYS A 375 8.90 -4.55 3.88
C CYS A 375 9.07 -4.20 2.40
N ILE A 376 7.99 -3.69 1.81
CA ILE A 376 7.89 -3.14 0.46
C ILE A 376 7.62 -1.62 0.53
N SER A 377 8.17 -0.88 -0.41
CA SER A 377 7.71 0.40 -0.93
C SER A 377 7.91 0.50 -2.45
N PHE A 378 6.98 -0.02 -3.26
CA PHE A 378 7.06 0.06 -4.71
C PHE A 378 7.15 1.53 -5.18
N ILE A 379 8.25 1.89 -5.83
CA ILE A 379 8.54 3.22 -6.37
C ILE A 379 8.07 3.31 -7.82
N PHE A 380 7.12 4.20 -8.10
CA PHE A 380 6.71 4.54 -9.46
C PHE A 380 7.61 5.65 -9.99
N TYR A 381 8.28 5.39 -11.11
CA TYR A 381 9.33 6.27 -11.63
C TYR A 381 9.28 6.45 -13.15
N TYR A 382 9.94 7.48 -13.69
CA TYR A 382 10.18 7.64 -15.13
C TYR A 382 11.47 8.43 -15.42
N PRO A 383 12.09 8.31 -16.60
CA PRO A 383 11.85 7.28 -17.62
C PRO A 383 12.17 5.87 -17.10
N ARG A 384 11.41 4.88 -17.58
CA ARG A 384 11.60 3.44 -17.30
C ARG A 384 13.04 2.98 -17.57
N MET A 385 13.63 2.23 -16.64
CA MET A 385 14.97 1.63 -16.76
C MET A 385 14.87 0.09 -16.84
N PRO A 386 15.92 -0.61 -17.30
CA PRO A 386 16.01 -2.07 -17.27
C PRO A 386 16.33 -2.63 -15.85
N LEU A 387 15.65 -2.11 -14.83
CA LEU A 387 15.67 -2.63 -13.47
C LEU A 387 14.24 -2.58 -12.92
N ASP A 388 13.76 -3.71 -12.42
CA ASP A 388 12.40 -3.84 -11.86
C ASP A 388 12.45 -3.99 -10.34
N GLY A 389 13.58 -4.43 -9.78
CA GLY A 389 13.79 -4.46 -8.34
C GLY A 389 15.23 -4.69 -7.95
N CYS A 390 15.53 -4.37 -6.70
CA CYS A 390 16.76 -4.76 -6.04
C CYS A 390 16.44 -4.98 -4.57
N LEU A 391 16.85 -6.12 -4.02
CA LEU A 391 16.43 -6.62 -2.70
C LEU A 391 17.64 -6.74 -1.77
N ALA A 392 17.45 -6.80 -0.44
CA ALA A 392 18.56 -7.14 0.46
C ALA A 392 18.16 -7.88 1.75
N ASP A 393 18.95 -8.90 2.16
CA ASP A 393 18.77 -9.65 3.41
C ASP A 393 20.04 -9.66 4.30
N PRO A 394 19.88 -9.74 5.64
CA PRO A 394 21.00 -9.87 6.56
C PRO A 394 21.71 -11.23 6.41
N ILE A 395 23.05 -11.24 6.49
CA ILE A 395 23.84 -12.49 6.46
C ILE A 395 24.25 -13.03 7.84
N PHE A 396 23.86 -12.32 8.91
CA PHE A 396 24.14 -12.62 10.32
C PHE A 396 25.64 -12.82 10.67
N ASP A 397 26.55 -12.18 9.93
CA ASP A 397 28.00 -12.42 10.03
C ASP A 397 28.64 -11.96 11.35
N THR A 398 27.92 -11.19 12.17
CA THR A 398 28.38 -10.72 13.47
C THR A 398 27.97 -11.63 14.64
N ILE A 399 26.96 -12.51 14.47
CA ILE A 399 26.45 -13.39 15.55
C ILE A 399 27.40 -14.60 15.69
N PRO A 400 28.21 -14.71 16.77
CA PRO A 400 29.32 -15.67 16.83
C PRO A 400 28.91 -17.14 16.71
N GLU A 401 27.70 -17.48 17.15
CA GLU A 401 27.15 -18.82 17.14
C GLU A 401 26.74 -19.30 15.75
N ILE A 402 26.42 -18.40 14.81
CA ILE A 402 25.80 -18.75 13.51
C ILE A 402 26.45 -18.10 12.28
N LYS A 403 27.40 -17.18 12.44
CA LYS A 403 28.12 -16.50 11.33
C LYS A 403 28.77 -17.44 10.31
N ASP A 404 29.14 -18.65 10.72
CA ASP A 404 29.79 -19.67 9.87
C ASP A 404 28.80 -20.76 9.37
N MET A 405 27.51 -20.64 9.72
CA MET A 405 26.44 -21.55 9.30
C MET A 405 25.80 -21.08 7.97
N LYS A 406 25.09 -21.96 7.27
CA LYS A 406 24.31 -21.58 6.08
C LYS A 406 22.98 -20.93 6.49
N PRO A 407 22.36 -20.06 5.66
CA PRO A 407 21.12 -19.38 6.02
C PRO A 407 19.98 -20.26 6.57
N PRO A 408 19.69 -21.47 6.05
CA PRO A 408 18.66 -22.35 6.63
C PRO A 408 19.02 -22.87 8.04
N GLU A 409 20.31 -22.95 8.36
CA GLU A 409 20.83 -23.36 9.67
C GLU A 409 20.82 -22.17 10.65
N GLN A 410 21.21 -20.98 10.19
CA GLN A 410 21.10 -19.69 10.90
C GLN A 410 19.65 -19.44 11.35
N VAL A 411 18.71 -19.50 10.40
CA VAL A 411 17.26 -19.34 10.67
C VAL A 411 16.78 -20.38 11.69
N LYS A 412 17.16 -21.65 11.53
CA LYS A 412 16.75 -22.72 12.46
C LYS A 412 17.30 -22.53 13.88
N PHE A 413 18.50 -21.97 14.02
CA PHE A 413 19.04 -21.58 15.33
C PHE A 413 18.24 -20.42 15.93
N LEU A 414 17.97 -19.36 15.15
CA LEU A 414 17.21 -18.20 15.59
C LEU A 414 15.75 -18.53 15.96
N GLN A 415 15.13 -19.49 15.27
CA GLN A 415 13.82 -20.06 15.65
C GLN A 415 13.84 -20.77 17.02
N GLY A 416 14.98 -21.32 17.43
CA GLY A 416 15.18 -21.96 18.74
C GLY A 416 15.75 -21.04 19.83
N TYR A 417 15.97 -19.76 19.53
CA TYR A 417 16.64 -18.81 20.42
C TYR A 417 15.75 -18.37 21.59
N ASN A 418 16.35 -18.03 22.74
CA ASN A 418 15.60 -17.70 23.95
C ASN A 418 15.06 -16.26 23.94
N TRP A 419 14.13 -15.96 23.04
CA TRP A 419 13.54 -14.62 22.88
C TRP A 419 12.83 -14.08 24.13
N LYS A 420 12.54 -14.90 25.15
CA LYS A 420 12.00 -14.42 26.43
C LYS A 420 13.05 -13.66 27.25
N ASP A 421 14.33 -13.97 27.09
CA ASP A 421 15.42 -13.23 27.72
C ASP A 421 15.68 -11.90 27.00
N ARG A 422 15.65 -10.81 27.76
CA ARG A 422 15.95 -9.46 27.26
C ARG A 422 17.41 -9.33 26.80
N HIS A 423 18.36 -10.05 27.41
CA HIS A 423 19.75 -9.99 26.99
C HIS A 423 19.94 -10.62 25.60
N ALA A 424 19.33 -11.78 25.34
CA ALA A 424 19.24 -12.39 24.01
C ALA A 424 18.63 -11.44 22.96
N ARG A 425 17.50 -10.77 23.25
CA ARG A 425 16.88 -9.80 22.32
C ARG A 425 17.78 -8.59 22.03
N LEU A 426 18.38 -8.01 23.06
CA LEU A 426 19.33 -6.90 22.92
C LEU A 426 20.60 -7.33 22.15
N LEU A 427 21.10 -8.55 22.36
CA LEU A 427 22.24 -9.07 21.60
C LEU A 427 21.89 -9.21 20.12
N PHE A 428 20.71 -9.72 19.78
CA PHE A 428 20.24 -9.80 18.39
C PHE A 428 20.12 -8.41 17.74
N ARG A 429 19.46 -7.44 18.39
CA ARG A 429 19.36 -6.05 17.88
C ARG A 429 20.74 -5.43 17.64
N ASN A 430 21.63 -5.52 18.62
CA ASN A 430 23.01 -5.03 18.53
C ASN A 430 23.84 -5.70 17.41
N ASN A 431 23.45 -6.88 16.94
CA ASN A 431 24.06 -7.54 15.79
C ASN A 431 23.40 -7.12 14.48
N MET A 432 22.07 -6.99 14.43
CA MET A 432 21.33 -6.51 13.25
C MET A 432 21.72 -5.08 12.83
N GLU A 433 22.10 -4.22 13.78
CA GLU A 433 22.71 -2.90 13.52
C GLU A 433 24.10 -2.94 12.85
N LYS A 434 24.74 -4.11 12.79
CA LYS A 434 26.17 -4.27 12.41
C LYS A 434 26.43 -5.36 11.37
N THR A 435 25.49 -6.28 11.17
CA THR A 435 25.57 -7.33 10.14
C THR A 435 25.62 -6.72 8.76
N LYS A 436 26.34 -7.37 7.84
CA LYS A 436 26.24 -7.04 6.43
C LYS A 436 24.90 -7.51 5.86
N TYR A 437 24.52 -6.86 4.78
CA TYR A 437 23.37 -7.20 3.95
C TYR A 437 23.86 -7.62 2.58
N ARG A 438 23.46 -8.81 2.14
CA ARG A 438 23.59 -9.26 0.75
C ARG A 438 22.54 -8.52 -0.07
N SER A 439 22.88 -8.08 -1.29
CA SER A 439 21.90 -7.51 -2.23
C SER A 439 21.61 -8.44 -3.41
N SER A 440 20.38 -8.38 -3.91
CA SER A 440 19.86 -9.14 -5.05
C SER A 440 19.20 -8.18 -6.06
N CYS A 441 19.95 -7.68 -7.04
CA CYS A 441 19.37 -6.91 -8.15
C CYS A 441 18.64 -7.84 -9.14
N TYR A 442 17.51 -7.42 -9.73
CA TYR A 442 16.89 -8.13 -10.84
C TYR A 442 16.26 -7.21 -11.91
N ALA A 443 16.25 -7.72 -13.13
CA ALA A 443 15.79 -7.03 -14.32
C ALA A 443 14.88 -7.93 -15.17
N ARG A 444 14.00 -7.30 -15.96
CA ARG A 444 12.99 -7.89 -16.86
C ARG A 444 13.45 -8.99 -17.84
N ASN A 445 14.74 -9.22 -17.97
CA ASN A 445 15.33 -10.13 -18.94
C ASN A 445 16.22 -11.15 -18.23
N PRO A 446 15.91 -12.46 -18.26
CA PRO A 446 16.59 -13.50 -17.47
C PRO A 446 18.04 -13.79 -17.90
N SER A 447 18.56 -13.03 -18.87
CA SER A 447 20.00 -12.98 -19.18
C SER A 447 20.81 -12.11 -18.20
N PHE A 448 20.16 -11.32 -17.33
CA PHE A 448 20.81 -10.65 -16.20
C PHE A 448 21.03 -11.62 -15.05
N VAL A 449 22.28 -12.03 -14.86
CA VAL A 449 22.72 -12.86 -13.74
C VAL A 449 22.54 -12.11 -12.42
N SER A 450 21.96 -12.77 -11.41
CA SER A 450 21.93 -12.28 -10.03
C SER A 450 23.36 -12.11 -9.49
N LEU A 451 23.84 -10.87 -9.45
CA LEU A 451 25.08 -10.52 -8.76
C LEU A 451 24.83 -10.60 -7.25
N VAL A 452 25.35 -11.66 -6.63
CA VAL A 452 25.57 -11.69 -5.18
C VAL A 452 26.81 -10.84 -4.90
N ILE A 453 26.60 -9.71 -4.22
CA ILE A 453 27.62 -8.79 -3.72
C ILE A 453 27.67 -8.90 -2.20
#